data_AF-A0A835RTT0-F1
#
_entry.id   AF-A0A835RTT0-F1
#
_cell.length_a   1.000
_cell.length_b   1.000
_cell.length_c   1.000
_cell.angle_alpha   90.00
_cell.angle_beta   90.00
_cell.angle_gamma   90.00
#
_symmetry.space_group_name_H-M   'P 1'
#
loop_
_entity.id
_entity.type
_entity.pdbx_description
1 polymer ?
#
loop_
_entity_poly.entity_id
_entity_poly.type
_entity_poly.pdbx_seq_one_letter_code
_entity_poly.pdbx_strand_id
1 'polypeptide(L)'
;MAGFWRHFTAVGRQAVVLLSPPAVRFYRTPPYLVKVGIPDFLNGVGNGVEAHGAKLEAEVRDLDKLMVIRTLRLKKLGIPCKHRKLILKFTQKYRMGLWRPRMDLQKN
;
A
#
# COMPACT_ATOMS: atom_id res chain seq x y z
N MET A 1 -31.95 11.51 11.62
CA MET A 1 -30.96 11.60 10.54
C MET A 1 -30.28 12.96 10.64
N ALA A 2 -29.07 13.02 11.19
CA ALA A 2 -28.33 14.26 11.41
C ALA A 2 -26.90 14.08 10.90
N GLY A 3 -26.46 14.97 10.02
CA GLY A 3 -25.17 14.86 9.34
C GLY A 3 -24.90 16.09 8.47
N PHE A 4 -25.01 17.24 9.11
CA PHE A 4 -24.64 18.59 8.68
C PHE A 4 -23.34 18.60 7.85
N TRP A 5 -23.46 18.78 6.53
CA TRP A 5 -22.32 19.02 5.66
C TRP A 5 -21.81 20.42 5.96
N ARG A 6 -20.60 20.49 6.54
CA ARG A 6 -19.93 21.75 6.85
C ARG A 6 -19.75 22.55 5.57
N HIS A 7 -20.34 23.75 5.59
CA HIS A 7 -20.10 24.80 4.62
C HIS A 7 -18.62 25.19 4.67
N PHE A 8 -17.94 25.15 3.52
CA PHE A 8 -16.66 25.80 3.33
C PHE A 8 -16.95 27.30 3.12
N THR A 9 -16.70 28.13 4.13
CA THR A 9 -16.66 29.57 3.94
C THR A 9 -15.33 29.94 3.31
N ALA A 10 -15.41 30.49 2.10
CA ALA A 10 -14.32 31.17 1.44
C ALA A 10 -14.02 32.49 2.16
N VAL A 11 -12.80 32.64 2.68
CA VAL A 11 -12.22 33.94 3.02
C VAL A 11 -10.91 34.06 2.27
N GLY A 12 -10.87 35.02 1.35
CA GLY A 12 -9.71 35.34 0.56
C GLY A 12 -8.59 35.98 1.38
N ARG A 13 -7.37 35.69 0.97
CA ARG A 13 -6.20 36.57 1.07
C ARG A 13 -5.22 36.17 -0.02
N GLN A 14 -5.03 37.05 -0.98
CA GLN A 14 -3.89 36.99 -1.90
C GLN A 14 -2.61 37.13 -1.06
N ALA A 15 -1.75 36.13 -1.17
CA ALA A 15 -0.32 36.29 -0.98
C ALA A 15 0.32 35.57 -2.16
N VAL A 16 0.87 36.34 -3.09
CA VAL A 16 1.67 35.85 -4.20
C VAL A 16 2.95 35.27 -3.58
N VAL A 17 2.92 33.98 -3.27
CA VAL A 17 4.11 33.23 -2.91
C VAL A 17 4.73 32.78 -4.23
N LEU A 18 5.98 33.20 -4.46
CA LEU A 18 6.87 32.78 -5.53
C LEU A 18 6.61 31.30 -5.92
N LEU A 19 6.44 31.05 -7.22
CA LEU A 19 6.46 29.71 -7.81
C LEU A 19 7.84 29.04 -7.53
N SER A 20 8.02 28.51 -6.33
CA SER A 20 8.77 27.27 -6.18
C SER A 20 7.83 26.17 -6.64
N PRO A 21 8.21 25.31 -7.60
CA PRO A 21 7.47 24.08 -7.83
C PRO A 21 7.26 23.42 -6.46
N PRO A 22 6.04 22.98 -6.09
CA PRO A 22 5.91 22.13 -4.93
C PRO A 22 6.89 20.99 -5.17
N ALA A 23 7.81 20.75 -4.25
CA ALA A 23 8.74 19.63 -4.35
C ALA A 23 7.88 18.39 -4.58
N VAL A 24 7.77 17.99 -5.85
CA VAL A 24 7.07 16.79 -6.26
C VAL A 24 7.83 15.75 -5.50
N ARG A 25 7.23 15.21 -4.44
CA ARG A 25 7.78 14.06 -3.74
C ARG A 25 7.66 12.93 -4.75
N PHE A 26 8.60 12.89 -5.69
CA PHE A 26 8.94 11.71 -6.44
C PHE A 26 9.26 10.70 -5.34
N TYR A 27 8.27 9.87 -5.01
CA TYR A 27 8.53 8.60 -4.37
C TYR A 27 9.40 7.85 -5.36
N ARG A 28 10.70 8.13 -5.31
CA ARG A 28 11.71 7.46 -6.11
C ARG A 28 11.47 5.99 -5.83
N THR A 29 10.98 5.27 -6.84
CA THR A 29 10.70 3.85 -6.73
C THR A 29 12.00 3.23 -6.26
N PRO A 30 12.08 2.74 -5.03
CA PRO A 30 13.37 2.34 -4.55
C PRO A 30 13.72 1.04 -5.28
N PRO A 31 14.99 0.83 -5.62
CA PRO A 31 15.42 -0.27 -6.45
C PRO A 31 15.44 -1.55 -5.60
N TYR A 32 14.29 -2.02 -5.14
CA TYR A 32 14.17 -3.34 -4.57
C TYR A 32 14.19 -4.34 -5.72
N LEU A 33 15.40 -4.55 -6.23
CA LEU A 33 15.75 -5.52 -7.27
C LEU A 33 15.57 -6.97 -6.78
N VAL A 34 15.30 -7.16 -5.49
CA VAL A 34 14.93 -8.46 -4.94
C VAL A 34 13.52 -8.75 -5.41
N LYS A 35 13.40 -9.66 -6.37
CA LYS A 35 12.13 -10.26 -6.79
C LYS A 35 11.57 -11.06 -5.60
N VAL A 36 10.96 -10.37 -4.65
CA VAL A 36 10.24 -11.01 -3.56
C VAL A 36 8.91 -11.51 -4.12
N GLY A 37 8.59 -12.78 -3.90
CA GLY A 37 7.29 -13.31 -4.28
C GLY A 37 6.17 -12.67 -3.46
N ILE A 38 4.95 -12.73 -3.98
CA ILE A 38 3.74 -12.44 -3.18
C ILE A 38 3.67 -13.29 -1.90
N PRO A 39 3.99 -14.62 -1.89
CA PRO A 39 3.86 -15.40 -0.66
C PRO A 39 4.91 -14.97 0.37
N ASP A 40 6.15 -14.74 -0.07
CA ASP A 40 7.24 -14.25 0.78
C ASP A 40 6.91 -12.88 1.38
N PHE A 41 6.32 -11.99 0.57
CA PHE A 41 5.86 -10.69 1.04
C PHE A 41 4.83 -10.83 2.15
N LEU A 42 3.83 -11.69 1.96
CA LEU A 42 2.74 -11.89 2.93
C LEU A 42 3.22 -12.59 4.21
N ASN A 43 4.15 -13.54 4.10
CA ASN A 43 4.83 -14.16 5.24
C ASN A 43 5.57 -13.10 6.08
N GLY A 44 6.24 -12.14 5.42
CA GLY A 44 6.85 -11.01 6.12
C GLY A 44 5.83 -10.11 6.84
N VAL A 45 4.62 -9.96 6.30
CA VAL A 45 3.56 -9.16 6.96
C VAL A 45 3.00 -9.88 8.19
N GLY A 46 2.91 -11.21 8.15
CA GLY A 46 2.36 -12.05 9.22
C GLY A 46 0.90 -11.73 9.53
N ASN A 47 0.42 -12.08 10.73
CA ASN A 47 -0.97 -11.81 11.17
C ASN A 47 -2.05 -12.51 10.31
N GLY A 48 -1.75 -13.68 9.76
CA GLY A 48 -2.72 -14.53 9.05
C GLY A 48 -3.11 -14.07 7.65
N VAL A 49 -2.48 -13.03 7.07
CA VAL A 49 -2.68 -12.67 5.65
C VAL A 49 -2.12 -13.70 4.68
N GLU A 50 -1.22 -14.55 5.15
CA GLU A 50 -0.57 -15.65 4.41
C GLU A 50 -1.60 -16.62 3.80
N ALA A 51 -2.69 -16.89 4.53
CA ALA A 51 -3.80 -17.73 4.05
C ALA A 51 -4.52 -17.17 2.81
N HIS A 52 -4.29 -15.89 2.47
CA HIS A 52 -4.84 -15.27 1.26
C HIS A 52 -3.83 -15.18 0.11
N GLY A 53 -2.61 -15.71 0.28
CA GLY A 53 -1.54 -15.68 -0.72
C GLY A 53 -1.94 -16.30 -2.06
N ALA A 54 -2.47 -17.52 -2.03
CA ALA A 54 -2.90 -18.23 -3.25
C ALA A 54 -3.93 -17.43 -4.08
N LYS A 55 -4.87 -16.74 -3.41
CA LYS A 55 -5.88 -15.90 -4.09
C LYS A 55 -5.25 -14.65 -4.72
N LEU A 56 -4.27 -14.06 -4.04
CA LEU A 56 -3.56 -12.87 -4.51
C LEU A 56 -2.62 -13.21 -5.65
N GLU A 57 -1.92 -14.34 -5.59
CA GLU A 57 -1.07 -14.83 -6.67
C GLU A 57 -1.86 -15.13 -7.94
N ALA A 58 -3.02 -15.78 -7.82
CA ALA A 58 -3.87 -16.08 -8.97
C ALA A 58 -4.33 -14.82 -9.72
N GLU A 59 -4.75 -13.77 -9.01
CA GLU A 59 -5.27 -12.53 -9.61
C GLU A 59 -4.16 -11.57 -10.05
N VAL A 60 -3.11 -11.43 -9.25
CA VAL A 60 -2.15 -10.34 -9.36
C VAL A 60 -0.84 -10.80 -10.01
N ARG A 61 -0.44 -12.06 -9.80
CA ARG A 61 0.80 -12.76 -10.23
C ARG A 61 2.12 -12.11 -9.81
N ASP A 62 2.23 -10.78 -9.90
CA ASP A 62 3.45 -10.02 -9.67
C ASP A 62 3.32 -9.08 -8.46
N LEU A 63 4.41 -8.88 -7.72
CA LEU A 63 4.43 -7.98 -6.57
C LEU A 63 4.15 -6.52 -6.97
N ASP A 64 4.61 -6.07 -8.14
CA ASP A 64 4.38 -4.70 -8.63
C ASP A 64 2.90 -4.37 -8.77
N LYS A 65 2.12 -5.32 -9.30
CA LYS A 65 0.67 -5.18 -9.41
C LYS A 65 -0.01 -5.21 -8.04
N LEU A 66 0.57 -5.93 -7.06
CA LEU A 66 0.09 -5.91 -5.67
C LEU A 66 0.32 -4.53 -5.03
N MET A 67 1.42 -3.86 -5.35
CA MET A 67 1.75 -2.52 -4.82
C MET A 67 0.88 -1.40 -5.40
N VAL A 68 0.24 -1.63 -6.56
CA VAL A 68 -0.68 -0.68 -7.21
C VAL A 68 -2.15 -1.01 -6.92
N ILE A 69 -2.43 -2.18 -6.32
CA ILE A 69 -3.79 -2.65 -6.07
C ILE A 69 -4.59 -1.70 -5.17
N ARG A 70 -5.90 -1.65 -5.42
CA ARG A 70 -6.85 -0.86 -4.64
C ARG A 70 -7.79 -1.75 -3.84
N THR A 71 -8.40 -1.18 -2.80
CA THR A 71 -9.30 -1.87 -1.85
C THR A 71 -10.44 -2.64 -2.53
N LEU A 72 -10.99 -2.10 -3.62
CA LEU A 72 -12.08 -2.73 -4.38
C LEU A 72 -11.69 -4.11 -4.95
N ARG A 73 -10.47 -4.24 -5.50
CA ARG A 73 -9.98 -5.51 -6.07
C ARG A 73 -9.76 -6.54 -4.96
N LEU A 74 -9.15 -6.12 -3.85
CA LEU A 74 -8.99 -6.98 -2.67
C LEU A 74 -10.33 -7.42 -2.06
N LYS A 75 -11.37 -6.56 -2.12
CA LYS A 75 -12.72 -6.91 -1.65
C LYS A 75 -13.37 -7.98 -2.53
N LYS A 76 -13.20 -7.90 -3.85
CA LYS A 76 -13.73 -8.92 -4.78
C LYS A 76 -13.14 -10.30 -4.53
N LEU A 77 -11.90 -10.38 -4.05
CA LEU A 77 -11.23 -11.64 -3.65
C LEU A 77 -11.72 -12.21 -2.31
N GLY A 78 -12.67 -11.55 -1.64
CA GLY A 78 -13.21 -12.00 -0.35
C GLY A 78 -12.26 -11.81 0.84
N ILE A 79 -11.21 -10.98 0.72
CA ILE A 79 -10.24 -10.75 1.80
C ILE A 79 -10.89 -9.87 2.89
N PRO A 80 -10.89 -10.25 4.18
CA PRO A 80 -11.45 -9.46 5.28
C PRO A 80 -10.86 -8.04 5.40
N CYS A 81 -11.64 -7.09 5.93
CA CYS A 81 -11.25 -5.68 5.97
C CYS A 81 -9.95 -5.41 6.75
N LYS A 82 -9.71 -6.15 7.84
CA LYS A 82 -8.49 -6.06 8.65
C LYS A 82 -7.26 -6.43 7.82
N HIS A 83 -7.32 -7.55 7.11
CA HIS A 83 -6.26 -8.02 6.22
C HIS A 83 -6.02 -7.08 5.04
N ARG A 84 -7.08 -6.54 4.41
CA ARG A 84 -6.93 -5.52 3.34
C ARG A 84 -6.16 -4.29 3.82
N LYS A 85 -6.44 -3.80 5.03
CA LYS A 85 -5.73 -2.66 5.63
C LYS A 85 -4.25 -2.97 5.88
N LEU A 86 -3.95 -4.18 6.36
CA LEU A 86 -2.56 -4.62 6.58
C LEU A 86 -1.79 -4.68 5.25
N ILE A 87 -2.33 -5.32 4.22
CA ILE A 87 -1.69 -5.41 2.89
C ILE A 87 -1.38 -4.01 2.35
N LEU A 88 -2.33 -3.08 2.39
CA LEU A 88 -2.12 -1.72 1.89
C LEU A 88 -1.12 -0.92 2.73
N LYS A 89 -1.10 -1.12 4.05
CA LYS A 89 -0.12 -0.48 4.95
C LYS A 89 1.30 -0.96 4.64
N PHE A 90 1.49 -2.27 4.49
CA PHE A 90 2.81 -2.85 4.27
C PHE A 90 3.32 -2.66 2.83
N THR A 91 2.44 -2.69 1.82
CA THR A 91 2.82 -2.32 0.44
C THR A 91 3.31 -0.88 0.39
N GLN A 92 2.65 0.06 1.07
CA GLN A 92 3.13 1.44 1.15
C GLN A 92 4.46 1.55 1.91
N LYS A 93 4.63 0.83 3.03
CA LYS A 93 5.94 0.80 3.74
C LYS A 93 7.05 0.22 2.87
N TYR A 94 6.76 -0.82 2.10
CA TYR A 94 7.68 -1.43 1.15
C TYR A 94 8.05 -0.42 0.05
N ARG A 95 7.08 0.27 -0.55
CA ARG A 95 7.31 1.35 -1.52
C ARG A 95 8.18 2.49 -1.01
N MET A 96 8.11 2.78 0.29
CA MET A 96 8.90 3.85 0.92
C MET A 96 10.25 3.35 1.47
N GLY A 97 10.45 2.04 1.56
CA GLY A 97 11.68 1.45 2.11
C GLY A 97 11.80 1.37 3.61
N LEU A 98 10.71 1.67 4.33
CA LEU A 98 10.67 1.61 5.79
C LEU A 98 10.54 0.18 6.31
N TRP A 99 10.25 -0.77 5.43
CA TRP A 99 10.04 -2.16 5.80
C TRP A 99 10.45 -3.10 4.67
N ARG A 100 10.94 -4.29 5.03
CA ARG A 100 11.29 -5.36 4.10
C ARG A 100 10.78 -6.70 4.65
N PRO A 101 10.25 -7.58 3.79
CA PRO A 101 10.01 -8.96 4.15
C PRO A 101 11.32 -9.56 4.66
N ARG A 102 11.33 -10.03 5.91
CA ARG A 102 12.41 -10.91 6.35
C ARG A 102 12.18 -12.23 5.64
N MET A 103 13.07 -12.53 4.68
CA MET A 103 13.32 -13.90 4.31
C MET A 103 14.04 -14.49 5.52
N ASP A 104 13.28 -14.94 6.52
CA ASP A 104 13.87 -15.85 7.50
C ASP A 104 14.27 -17.06 6.66
N LEU A 105 15.55 -17.12 6.28
CA LEU A 105 16.16 -18.35 5.79
C LEU A 105 15.72 -19.42 6.78
N GLN A 106 14.81 -20.30 6.38
CA GLN A 106 14.53 -21.47 7.20
C GLN A 106 15.86 -22.18 7.37
N LYS A 107 16.36 -22.09 8.60
CA LYS A 107 17.45 -22.88 9.12
C LYS A 107 17.08 -24.34 8.86
N ASN A 108 17.94 -25.05 8.12
CA ASN A 108 17.96 -26.52 8.08
C ASN A 108 17.86 -27.11 9.49
#